data_AF-A0A848NXP8-F1
#
_entry.id   AF-A0A848NXP8-F1
#
_cell.length_a   1.000
_cell.length_b   1.000
_cell.length_c   1.000
_cell.angle_alpha   90.00
_cell.angle_beta   90.00
_cell.angle_gamma   90.00
#
_symmetry.space_group_name_H-M   'P 1'
#
loop_
_entity.id
_entity.type
_entity.pdbx_description
1 polymer ?
#
loop_
_entity_poly.entity_id
_entity_poly.type
_entity_poly.pdbx_seq_one_letter_code
_entity_poly.pdbx_strand_id
1 'polypeptide(L)'
;MYATGAASNPTAVVQALATFAVSAGFTVDNNAAYGGGWWLAIHKGACYLNFVTPASGNYIAIYGATGFSSSAAPSAQANSSPGTVCAMVAGPYTAYHFFSTAGADAYLHLAIELGANVFAHIQAGSLRAAGGASPCIYTQSTQWSSYSTGYASFPDYDGTNQMPWGVDQYGGYNCVGVVVDGTMRWFARRAASPSRTFNVWQSGGIQNASIGRSPNTFNGLPILLSIPVFVERVVGGIYSYVGEPSDVRLVNLKNNNPKDEITIGSDVWKLFPAVAKNPNVNILNSPNPSSGNYAYAYRKNA
;
A
#
# COMPACT_ATOMS: atom_id res chain seq x y z
N MET A 1 9.79 12.39 5.51
CA MET A 1 10.42 11.80 6.71
C MET A 1 10.55 10.30 6.54
N TYR A 2 11.56 9.71 7.18
CA TYR A 2 11.91 8.30 6.99
C TYR A 2 12.47 7.70 8.29
N ALA A 3 12.04 6.48 8.62
CA ALA A 3 12.61 5.68 9.70
C ALA A 3 12.84 4.23 9.25
N THR A 4 13.83 3.57 9.84
CA THR A 4 14.12 2.16 9.57
C THR A 4 14.68 1.49 10.80
N GLY A 5 14.49 0.18 10.90
CA GLY A 5 14.95 -0.67 12.00
C GLY A 5 14.59 -2.12 11.72
N ALA A 6 14.78 -3.00 12.69
CA ALA A 6 14.39 -4.41 12.61
C ALA A 6 13.19 -4.69 13.52
N ALA A 7 12.44 -5.75 13.23
CA ALA A 7 11.31 -6.19 14.04
C ALA A 7 11.26 -7.72 14.09
N SER A 8 10.92 -8.28 15.24
CA SER A 8 10.87 -9.73 15.46
C SER A 8 9.57 -10.38 14.97
N ASN A 9 8.49 -9.62 14.83
CA ASN A 9 7.16 -10.08 14.44
C ASN A 9 6.26 -8.90 14.01
N PRO A 10 5.03 -9.13 13.50
CA PRO A 10 4.14 -8.07 13.06
C PRO A 10 3.78 -7.06 14.16
N THR A 11 3.60 -7.52 15.40
CA THR A 11 3.28 -6.64 16.54
C THR A 11 4.41 -5.65 16.80
N ALA A 12 5.66 -6.09 16.75
CA ALA A 12 6.82 -5.20 16.90
C ALA A 12 6.89 -4.15 15.77
N VAL A 13 6.46 -4.48 14.55
CA VAL A 13 6.33 -3.49 13.44
C VAL A 13 5.27 -2.45 13.79
N VAL A 14 4.09 -2.86 14.24
CA VAL A 14 2.99 -1.94 14.59
C VAL A 14 3.35 -1.05 15.79
N GLN A 15 4.05 -1.60 16.79
CA GLN A 15 4.53 -0.81 17.93
C GLN A 15 5.57 0.23 17.51
N ALA A 16 6.50 -0.11 16.62
CA ALA A 16 7.44 0.86 16.06
C ALA A 16 6.72 1.91 15.19
N LEU A 17 5.68 1.50 14.45
CA LEU A 17 4.88 2.40 13.62
C LEU A 17 4.16 3.46 14.47
N ALA A 18 3.70 3.13 15.69
CA ALA A 18 3.06 4.09 16.59
C ALA A 18 3.97 5.29 16.89
N THR A 19 5.23 5.03 17.24
CA THR A 19 6.22 6.09 17.50
C THR A 19 6.49 6.93 16.25
N PHE A 20 6.64 6.28 15.10
CA PHE A 20 6.84 6.99 13.83
C PHE A 20 5.63 7.86 13.46
N ALA A 21 4.42 7.32 13.60
CA ALA A 21 3.17 8.03 13.29
C ALA A 21 3.02 9.31 14.12
N VAL A 22 3.35 9.28 15.41
CA VAL A 22 3.34 10.48 16.27
C VAL A 22 4.32 11.53 15.74
N SER A 23 5.55 11.16 15.36
CA SER A 23 6.50 12.09 14.76
C SER A 23 6.07 12.63 13.39
N ALA A 24 5.18 11.92 12.69
CA ALA A 24 4.53 12.36 11.45
C ALA A 24 3.29 13.25 11.70
N GLY A 25 2.98 13.57 12.97
CA GLY A 25 1.85 14.41 13.35
C GLY A 25 0.52 13.68 13.38
N PHE A 26 0.50 12.34 13.47
CA PHE A 26 -0.72 11.61 13.79
C PHE A 26 -0.98 11.64 15.30
N THR A 27 -2.25 11.74 15.66
CA THR A 27 -2.74 11.50 17.01
C THR A 27 -2.98 10.00 17.21
N VAL A 28 -2.58 9.47 18.37
CA VAL A 28 -2.85 8.08 18.77
C VAL A 28 -4.16 8.04 19.55
N ASP A 29 -5.13 7.32 19.00
CA ASP A 29 -6.43 7.10 19.63
C ASP A 29 -6.45 5.81 20.49
N ASN A 30 -5.72 4.78 20.03
CA ASN A 30 -5.52 3.53 20.77
C ASN A 30 -4.15 2.94 20.42
N ASN A 31 -3.46 2.38 21.41
CA ASN A 31 -2.21 1.65 21.20
C ASN A 31 -2.03 0.61 22.31
N ALA A 32 -2.72 -0.53 22.19
CA ALA A 32 -2.81 -1.52 23.25
C ALA A 32 -3.00 -2.94 22.72
N ALA A 33 -2.87 -3.93 23.61
CA ALA A 33 -3.18 -5.32 23.31
C ALA A 33 -4.65 -5.50 22.91
N TYR A 34 -4.90 -6.29 21.87
CA TYR A 34 -6.24 -6.52 21.33
C TYR A 34 -6.33 -7.89 20.67
N GLY A 35 -7.37 -8.69 21.01
CA GLY A 35 -7.58 -10.01 20.40
C GLY A 35 -6.37 -10.95 20.51
N GLY A 36 -5.59 -10.79 21.59
CA GLY A 36 -4.31 -11.47 21.86
C GLY A 36 -3.11 -11.00 21.02
N GLY A 37 -3.30 -10.08 20.06
CA GLY A 37 -2.24 -9.36 19.38
C GLY A 37 -2.20 -7.89 19.80
N TRP A 38 -2.23 -6.97 18.84
CA TRP A 38 -2.09 -5.54 19.08
C TRP A 38 -3.01 -4.71 18.19
N TRP A 39 -3.50 -3.58 18.71
CA TRP A 39 -4.27 -2.61 17.94
C TRP A 39 -3.69 -1.21 18.11
N LEU A 40 -3.27 -0.63 17.00
CA LEU A 40 -2.94 0.78 16.86
C LEU A 40 -4.06 1.48 16.07
N ALA A 41 -4.78 2.40 16.72
CA ALA A 41 -5.67 3.35 16.06
C ALA A 41 -5.04 4.74 16.09
N ILE A 42 -4.99 5.39 14.93
CA ILE A 42 -4.42 6.71 14.78
C ILE A 42 -5.26 7.55 13.82
N HIS A 43 -5.13 8.88 13.94
CA HIS A 43 -5.70 9.78 12.95
C HIS A 43 -4.85 11.03 12.70
N LYS A 44 -5.08 11.63 11.54
CA LYS A 44 -4.58 12.96 11.19
C LYS A 44 -5.61 13.63 10.29
N GLY A 45 -6.19 14.73 10.78
CA GLY A 45 -7.39 15.32 10.16
C GLY A 45 -8.55 14.31 10.11
N ALA A 46 -9.19 14.17 8.96
CA ALA A 46 -10.30 13.22 8.76
C ALA A 46 -9.86 11.79 8.41
N CYS A 47 -8.55 11.51 8.40
CA CYS A 47 -8.00 10.20 8.06
C CYS A 47 -7.83 9.35 9.32
N TYR A 48 -8.71 8.37 9.54
CA TYR A 48 -8.55 7.39 10.64
C TYR A 48 -8.06 6.07 10.08
N LEU A 49 -6.99 5.54 10.68
CA LEU A 49 -6.37 4.28 10.30
C LEU A 49 -6.26 3.36 11.53
N ASN A 50 -6.60 2.09 11.33
CA ASN A 50 -6.47 1.06 12.34
C ASN A 50 -5.54 -0.04 11.82
N PHE A 51 -4.47 -0.31 12.55
CA PHE A 51 -3.55 -1.41 12.30
C PHE A 51 -3.73 -2.46 13.39
N VAL A 52 -4.03 -3.69 12.99
CA VAL A 52 -4.37 -4.77 13.91
C VAL A 52 -3.53 -6.00 13.60
N THR A 53 -2.90 -6.56 14.64
CA THR A 53 -2.26 -7.87 14.58
C THR A 53 -3.06 -8.87 15.42
N PRO A 54 -3.23 -10.12 14.98
CA PRO A 54 -3.89 -11.17 15.77
C PRO A 54 -2.96 -11.77 16.82
N ALA A 55 -3.51 -12.58 17.73
CA ALA A 55 -2.73 -13.37 18.69
C ALA A 55 -1.74 -14.34 18.03
N SER A 56 -2.22 -15.03 17.01
CA SER A 56 -1.45 -15.94 16.17
C SER A 56 -1.71 -15.56 14.72
N GLY A 57 -0.70 -15.00 14.06
CA GLY A 57 -0.81 -14.66 12.65
C GLY A 57 0.38 -13.86 12.17
N ASN A 58 0.77 -14.16 10.94
CA ASN A 58 1.85 -13.46 10.25
C ASN A 58 1.22 -12.42 9.33
N TYR A 59 0.46 -11.47 9.88
CA TYR A 59 -0.13 -10.41 9.08
C TYR A 59 -0.44 -9.16 9.91
N ILE A 60 -0.62 -8.04 9.20
CA ILE A 60 -1.16 -6.79 9.74
C ILE A 60 -2.44 -6.49 8.96
N ALA A 61 -3.58 -6.43 9.65
CA ALA A 61 -4.83 -5.94 9.06
C ALA A 61 -4.89 -4.41 9.17
N ILE A 62 -5.36 -3.75 8.12
CA ILE A 62 -5.49 -2.30 8.00
C ILE A 62 -6.94 -1.95 7.71
N TYR A 63 -7.51 -1.05 8.51
CA TYR A 63 -8.84 -0.50 8.25
C TYR A 63 -8.78 1.03 8.16
N GLY A 64 -9.31 1.59 7.08
CA GLY A 64 -9.61 3.01 7.00
C GLY A 64 -10.99 3.29 7.59
N ALA A 65 -11.17 4.44 8.22
CA ALA A 65 -12.45 4.86 8.81
C ALA A 65 -12.59 6.38 8.80
N THR A 66 -13.79 6.90 9.06
CA THR A 66 -14.05 8.35 9.14
C THR A 66 -14.20 8.86 10.57
N GLY A 67 -13.89 8.02 11.57
CA GLY A 67 -13.95 8.36 12.98
C GLY A 67 -13.43 7.24 13.86
N PHE A 68 -13.21 7.56 15.13
CA PHE A 68 -12.79 6.63 16.16
C PHE A 68 -13.80 6.56 17.32
N SER A 69 -14.07 5.36 17.78
CA SER A 69 -14.78 5.07 19.04
C SER A 69 -14.04 3.98 19.80
N SER A 70 -13.74 4.24 21.08
CA SER A 70 -13.10 3.27 21.97
C SER A 70 -14.00 2.10 22.35
N SER A 71 -15.32 2.23 22.14
CA SER A 71 -16.29 1.15 22.38
C SER A 71 -16.51 0.25 21.16
N ALA A 72 -15.99 0.62 19.98
CA ALA A 72 -16.14 -0.13 18.75
C ALA A 72 -14.88 -0.94 18.43
N ALA A 73 -15.07 -2.13 17.85
CA ALA A 73 -13.97 -2.91 17.30
C ALA A 73 -13.30 -2.18 16.11
N PRO A 74 -12.05 -2.48 15.73
CA PRO A 74 -11.36 -1.85 14.60
C PRO A 74 -12.14 -1.92 13.27
N SER A 75 -12.81 -3.05 13.01
CA SER A 75 -13.64 -3.26 11.82
C SER A 75 -15.04 -2.64 11.91
N ALA A 76 -15.42 -2.12 13.08
CA ALA A 76 -16.73 -1.53 13.35
C ALA A 76 -16.67 -0.01 13.60
N GLN A 77 -15.53 0.61 13.28
CA GLN A 77 -15.38 2.07 13.32
C GLN A 77 -16.31 2.75 12.31
N ALA A 78 -16.56 4.05 12.49
CA ALA A 78 -17.48 4.80 11.64
C ALA A 78 -17.04 4.74 10.17
N ASN A 79 -17.93 4.25 9.29
CA ASN A 79 -17.66 4.00 7.87
C ASN A 79 -16.38 3.19 7.62
N SER A 80 -16.10 2.18 8.45
CA SER A 80 -14.90 1.36 8.31
C SER A 80 -14.85 0.65 6.95
N SER A 81 -13.65 0.56 6.39
CA SER A 81 -13.36 -0.24 5.20
C SER A 81 -13.57 -1.73 5.47
N PRO A 82 -13.75 -2.57 4.43
CA PRO A 82 -13.81 -4.03 4.58
C PRO A 82 -12.56 -4.67 5.23
N GLY A 83 -11.45 -3.94 5.33
CA GLY A 83 -10.19 -4.40 5.92
C GLY A 83 -9.24 -4.96 4.88
N THR A 84 -8.05 -4.39 4.77
CA THR A 84 -6.96 -4.91 3.93
C THR A 84 -6.01 -5.72 4.79
N VAL A 85 -5.38 -6.77 4.25
CA VAL A 85 -4.40 -7.57 5.00
C VAL A 85 -3.04 -7.52 4.33
N CYS A 86 -2.01 -7.13 5.07
CA CYS A 86 -0.64 -7.32 4.66
C CYS A 86 -0.16 -8.69 5.12
N ALA A 87 -0.05 -9.64 4.19
CA ALA A 87 0.49 -10.96 4.50
C ALA A 87 2.00 -10.85 4.78
N MET A 88 2.45 -11.54 5.82
CA MET A 88 3.83 -11.59 6.27
C MET A 88 4.23 -13.05 6.53
N VAL A 89 5.51 -13.30 6.75
CA VAL A 89 6.00 -14.57 7.31
C VAL A 89 6.28 -14.42 8.80
N ALA A 90 6.53 -15.53 9.49
CA ALA A 90 7.10 -15.47 10.83
C ALA A 90 8.43 -14.72 10.76
N GLY A 91 8.65 -13.78 11.69
CA GLY A 91 9.93 -13.06 11.76
C GLY A 91 11.09 -13.93 12.26
N PRO A 92 12.28 -13.35 12.44
CA PRO A 92 12.56 -11.92 12.40
C PRO A 92 12.60 -11.33 10.99
N TYR A 93 12.23 -10.06 10.86
CA TYR A 93 12.33 -9.29 9.62
C TYR A 93 13.68 -8.58 9.53
N THR A 94 14.26 -8.56 8.34
CA THR A 94 15.56 -7.92 8.08
C THR A 94 15.50 -6.43 8.36
N ALA A 95 14.44 -5.76 7.88
CA ALA A 95 14.21 -4.36 8.13
C ALA A 95 12.74 -3.98 7.92
N TYR A 96 12.30 -2.92 8.59
CA TYR A 96 11.17 -2.10 8.15
C TYR A 96 11.67 -0.75 7.66
N HIS A 97 10.91 -0.14 6.76
CA HIS A 97 11.15 1.20 6.22
C HIS A 97 9.83 1.96 6.24
N PHE A 98 9.74 2.99 7.06
CA PHE A 98 8.54 3.82 7.20
C PHE A 98 8.74 5.16 6.53
N PHE A 99 7.72 5.61 5.80
CA PHE A 99 7.70 6.86 5.05
C PHE A 99 6.42 7.64 5.37
N SER A 100 6.59 8.93 5.60
CA SER A 100 5.51 9.91 5.80
C SER A 100 6.04 11.31 5.52
N THR A 101 5.26 12.35 5.82
CA THR A 101 5.68 13.75 5.89
C THR A 101 5.22 14.37 7.21
N ALA A 102 5.98 15.35 7.71
CA ALA A 102 5.56 16.19 8.82
C ALA A 102 4.54 17.26 8.40
N GLY A 103 4.32 17.45 7.09
CA GLY A 103 3.36 18.41 6.52
C GLY A 103 1.89 18.04 6.76
N ALA A 104 0.97 18.70 6.05
CA ALA A 104 -0.48 18.50 6.24
C ALA A 104 -0.98 17.13 5.74
N ASP A 105 -0.29 16.50 4.79
CA ASP A 105 -0.72 15.22 4.24
C ASP A 105 -0.73 14.12 5.31
N ALA A 106 -1.78 13.30 5.28
CA ALA A 106 -2.00 12.20 6.22
C ALA A 106 -1.75 10.87 5.53
N TYR A 107 -0.50 10.38 5.54
CA TYR A 107 -0.19 9.04 5.01
C TYR A 107 0.90 8.33 5.79
N LEU A 108 0.87 7.01 5.75
CA LEU A 108 1.92 6.12 6.23
C LEU A 108 2.16 5.06 5.16
N HIS A 109 3.37 5.02 4.61
CA HIS A 109 3.81 3.96 3.73
C HIS A 109 4.92 3.16 4.36
N LEU A 110 4.86 1.85 4.17
CA LEU A 110 5.75 0.89 4.78
C LEU A 110 6.26 -0.05 3.68
N ALA A 111 7.57 -0.26 3.67
CA ALA A 111 8.20 -1.40 3.02
C ALA A 111 8.86 -2.27 4.10
N ILE A 112 8.48 -3.53 4.18
CA ILE A 112 8.94 -4.47 5.21
C ILE A 112 9.73 -5.57 4.51
N GLU A 113 11.03 -5.64 4.77
CA GLU A 113 11.93 -6.67 4.27
C GLU A 113 11.78 -7.94 5.11
N LEU A 114 10.94 -8.85 4.63
CA LEU A 114 10.59 -10.10 5.29
C LEU A 114 11.77 -11.08 5.37
N GLY A 115 12.67 -10.99 4.39
CA GLY A 115 13.92 -11.72 4.28
C GLY A 115 14.77 -11.05 3.20
N ALA A 116 16.00 -11.52 2.96
CA ALA A 116 16.94 -10.85 2.06
C ALA A 116 16.33 -10.49 0.70
N ASN A 117 16.08 -9.19 0.48
CA ASN A 117 15.48 -8.60 -0.71
C ASN A 117 14.05 -9.08 -1.07
N VAL A 118 13.28 -9.58 -0.10
CA VAL A 118 11.86 -9.90 -0.27
C VAL A 118 11.03 -8.96 0.60
N PHE A 119 10.07 -8.26 -0.01
CA PHE A 119 9.36 -7.14 0.60
C PHE A 119 7.85 -7.36 0.60
N ALA A 120 7.21 -6.88 1.68
CA ALA A 120 5.78 -6.63 1.74
C ALA A 120 5.54 -5.13 1.94
N HIS A 121 4.41 -4.63 1.44
CA HIS A 121 4.10 -3.20 1.44
C HIS A 121 2.77 -2.94 2.14
N ILE A 122 2.71 -1.82 2.85
CA ILE A 122 1.46 -1.20 3.32
C ILE A 122 1.50 0.24 2.87
N GLN A 123 0.44 0.71 2.22
CA GLN A 123 0.26 2.12 1.90
C GLN A 123 -1.14 2.50 2.36
N ALA A 124 -1.21 3.37 3.37
CA ALA A 124 -2.48 3.85 3.89
C ALA A 124 -2.42 5.36 4.14
N GLY A 125 -3.56 6.03 4.06
CA GLY A 125 -3.61 7.48 4.23
C GLY A 125 -4.78 8.14 3.52
N SER A 126 -4.68 9.45 3.35
CA SER A 126 -5.55 10.23 2.50
C SER A 126 -4.90 10.53 1.16
N LEU A 127 -5.68 10.43 0.09
CA LEU A 127 -5.26 10.92 -1.22
C LEU A 127 -5.12 12.44 -1.19
N ARG A 128 -4.20 12.97 -2.00
CA ARG A 128 -4.24 14.38 -2.44
C ARG A 128 -5.47 14.53 -3.33
N ALA A 129 -6.59 14.86 -2.71
CA ALA A 129 -7.88 14.82 -3.36
C ALA A 129 -8.00 15.85 -4.49
N ALA A 130 -8.61 15.44 -5.59
CA ALA A 130 -9.02 16.33 -6.66
C ALA A 130 -10.43 16.89 -6.39
N GLY A 131 -10.64 18.18 -6.67
CA GLY A 131 -11.98 18.78 -6.68
C GLY A 131 -12.73 18.80 -5.33
N GLY A 132 -12.02 18.71 -4.20
CA GLY A 132 -12.63 18.78 -2.86
C GLY A 132 -13.26 17.47 -2.36
N ALA A 133 -13.04 16.35 -3.04
CA ALA A 133 -13.47 15.04 -2.55
C ALA A 133 -12.87 14.78 -1.15
N SER A 134 -13.72 14.62 -0.13
CA SER A 134 -13.30 14.38 1.25
C SER A 134 -14.40 13.65 2.02
N PRO A 135 -14.06 12.69 2.90
CA PRO A 135 -12.75 12.08 3.07
C PRO A 135 -12.33 11.25 1.85
N CYS A 136 -11.03 11.14 1.59
CA CYS A 136 -10.45 10.34 0.50
C CYS A 136 -9.39 9.39 1.08
N ILE A 137 -9.83 8.34 1.79
CA ILE A 137 -8.93 7.44 2.51
C ILE A 137 -8.59 6.26 1.61
N TYR A 138 -7.36 5.74 1.67
CA TYR A 138 -7.00 4.50 1.00
C TYR A 138 -6.29 3.56 1.95
N THR A 139 -6.51 2.27 1.72
CA THR A 139 -5.76 1.18 2.35
C THR A 139 -5.33 0.21 1.25
N GLN A 140 -4.02 0.05 1.11
CA GLN A 140 -3.40 -0.80 0.12
C GLN A 140 -2.34 -1.64 0.83
N SER A 141 -2.25 -2.93 0.52
CA SER A 141 -1.17 -3.76 1.02
C SER A 141 -0.86 -4.93 0.10
N THR A 142 0.27 -5.57 0.40
CA THR A 142 0.69 -6.81 -0.20
C THR A 142 -0.02 -7.99 0.47
N GLN A 143 -0.84 -8.72 -0.27
CA GLN A 143 -1.34 -10.03 0.13
C GLN A 143 -0.96 -11.03 -0.95
N TRP A 144 0.02 -11.88 -0.68
CA TRP A 144 0.49 -12.88 -1.63
C TRP A 144 0.56 -14.23 -0.92
N SER A 145 0.30 -15.30 -1.67
CA SER A 145 0.34 -16.65 -1.08
C SER A 145 1.78 -16.99 -0.71
N SER A 146 1.96 -17.57 0.48
CA SER A 146 3.27 -17.99 0.97
C SER A 146 3.98 -18.95 0.00
N TYR A 147 5.31 -18.86 -0.02
CA TYR A 147 6.35 -19.59 -0.76
C TYR A 147 6.11 -21.05 -1.20
N SER A 148 5.09 -21.76 -0.72
CA SER A 148 4.86 -23.19 -0.95
C SER A 148 3.80 -23.52 -2.01
N THR A 149 3.02 -22.56 -2.51
CA THR A 149 1.83 -22.85 -3.35
C THR A 149 1.95 -22.46 -4.81
N GLY A 150 3.13 -22.07 -5.29
CA GLY A 150 3.34 -21.68 -6.69
C GLY A 150 2.85 -20.26 -7.04
N TYR A 151 2.27 -19.50 -6.10
CA TYR A 151 1.89 -18.10 -6.34
C TYR A 151 2.76 -17.13 -5.56
N ALA A 152 4.06 -17.41 -5.49
CA ALA A 152 5.03 -16.55 -4.81
C ALA A 152 5.40 -15.30 -5.64
N SER A 153 5.02 -15.26 -6.91
CA SER A 153 5.47 -14.24 -7.85
C SER A 153 4.37 -13.36 -8.40
N PHE A 154 4.74 -12.13 -8.75
CA PHE A 154 3.89 -11.09 -9.31
C PHE A 154 4.54 -10.58 -10.62
N PRO A 155 3.75 -10.28 -11.67
CA PRO A 155 2.34 -10.60 -11.84
C PRO A 155 2.13 -12.12 -12.02
N ASP A 156 1.03 -12.64 -11.47
CA ASP A 156 0.57 -14.03 -11.64
C ASP A 156 -0.72 -14.05 -12.49
N TYR A 157 -0.90 -15.08 -13.32
CA TYR A 157 -2.07 -15.27 -14.20
C TYR A 157 -3.32 -15.58 -13.38
N ASP A 158 -3.18 -16.37 -12.32
CA ASP A 158 -4.26 -16.71 -11.42
C ASP A 158 -4.52 -15.59 -10.39
N GLY A 159 -3.73 -14.51 -10.41
CA GLY A 159 -3.97 -13.25 -9.72
C GLY A 159 -4.38 -13.37 -8.24
N THR A 160 -3.92 -14.44 -7.59
CA THR A 160 -4.06 -14.70 -6.15
C THR A 160 -3.31 -13.65 -5.31
N ASN A 161 -2.40 -12.92 -5.95
CA ASN A 161 -1.59 -11.87 -5.37
C ASN A 161 -2.27 -10.52 -5.46
N GLN A 162 -2.34 -9.83 -4.33
CA GLN A 162 -2.77 -8.45 -4.21
C GLN A 162 -1.58 -7.56 -3.97
N MET A 163 -1.39 -6.59 -4.85
CA MET A 163 -0.31 -5.63 -4.76
C MET A 163 -0.90 -4.23 -4.72
N PRO A 164 -0.33 -3.29 -3.93
CA PRO A 164 -0.78 -1.91 -3.95
C PRO A 164 -0.95 -1.37 -5.38
N TRP A 165 -2.16 -0.89 -5.68
CA TRP A 165 -2.52 -0.31 -6.99
C TRP A 165 -2.43 -1.25 -8.20
N GLY A 166 -2.16 -2.55 -7.98
CA GLY A 166 -2.03 -3.59 -9.00
C GLY A 166 -3.37 -4.22 -9.41
N VAL A 167 -3.29 -5.31 -10.17
CA VAL A 167 -4.44 -6.11 -10.60
C VAL A 167 -4.69 -7.21 -9.57
N ASP A 168 -5.71 -7.04 -8.74
CA ASP A 168 -6.11 -8.04 -7.73
C ASP A 168 -7.21 -8.98 -8.29
N GLN A 169 -7.06 -10.31 -8.26
CA GLN A 169 -8.11 -11.23 -8.76
C GLN A 169 -9.26 -11.44 -7.76
N TYR A 170 -8.96 -11.49 -6.46
CA TYR A 170 -9.96 -11.61 -5.41
C TYR A 170 -10.34 -10.23 -4.89
N GLY A 171 -11.61 -9.87 -5.02
CA GLY A 171 -12.11 -8.55 -4.68
C GLY A 171 -12.07 -8.26 -3.18
N GLY A 172 -11.86 -6.99 -2.81
CA GLY A 172 -12.38 -6.44 -1.55
C GLY A 172 -11.38 -5.95 -0.51
N TYR A 173 -10.07 -6.18 -0.66
CA TYR A 173 -9.11 -5.81 0.39
C TYR A 173 -8.44 -4.46 0.12
N ASN A 174 -7.78 -4.28 -1.02
CA ASN A 174 -7.23 -2.98 -1.41
C ASN A 174 -8.36 -2.03 -1.84
N CYS A 175 -8.52 -0.91 -1.15
CA CYS A 175 -9.65 -0.02 -1.39
C CYS A 175 -9.34 1.45 -1.19
N VAL A 176 -10.24 2.27 -1.71
CA VAL A 176 -10.26 3.73 -1.59
C VAL A 176 -11.65 4.15 -1.15
N GLY A 177 -11.77 4.77 0.01
CA GLY A 177 -12.99 5.35 0.55
C GLY A 177 -13.10 6.80 0.11
N VAL A 178 -14.12 7.14 -0.68
CA VAL A 178 -14.35 8.51 -1.14
C VAL A 178 -15.83 8.84 -1.23
N VAL A 179 -16.17 10.10 -0.96
CA VAL A 179 -17.51 10.66 -1.21
C VAL A 179 -17.63 11.04 -2.68
N VAL A 180 -18.46 10.32 -3.42
CA VAL A 180 -18.79 10.60 -4.82
C VAL A 180 -20.29 10.46 -5.01
N ASP A 181 -20.89 11.37 -5.78
CA ASP A 181 -22.34 11.46 -5.94
C ASP A 181 -23.06 11.60 -4.57
N GLY A 182 -22.45 12.39 -3.66
CA GLY A 182 -22.99 12.67 -2.32
C GLY A 182 -22.95 11.49 -1.33
N THR A 183 -22.40 10.34 -1.72
CA THR A 183 -22.36 9.13 -0.88
C THR A 183 -20.92 8.65 -0.69
N MET A 184 -20.53 8.38 0.55
CA MET A 184 -19.27 7.70 0.86
C MET A 184 -19.38 6.23 0.44
N ARG A 185 -18.41 5.75 -0.35
CA ARG A 185 -18.27 4.33 -0.68
C ARG A 185 -16.82 3.91 -0.59
N TRP A 186 -16.60 2.64 -0.27
CA TRP A 186 -15.31 1.98 -0.42
C TRP A 186 -15.22 1.35 -1.79
N PHE A 187 -14.33 1.89 -2.62
CA PHE A 187 -14.10 1.45 -3.97
C PHE A 187 -12.97 0.44 -4.01
N ALA A 188 -13.21 -0.72 -4.64
CA ALA A 188 -12.21 -1.74 -4.88
C ALA A 188 -12.33 -2.23 -6.32
N ARG A 189 -11.21 -2.67 -6.92
CA ARG A 189 -11.14 -2.98 -8.36
C ARG A 189 -12.28 -3.89 -8.85
N ARG A 190 -12.50 -5.01 -8.16
CA ARG A 190 -13.48 -6.05 -8.51
C ARG A 190 -14.74 -5.99 -7.65
N ALA A 191 -15.02 -4.86 -7.02
CA ALA A 191 -16.30 -4.66 -6.35
C ALA A 191 -17.45 -4.60 -7.36
N ALA A 192 -18.67 -4.77 -6.87
CA ALA A 192 -19.86 -4.51 -7.69
C ALA A 192 -19.99 -3.03 -8.01
N SER A 193 -20.56 -2.72 -9.18
CA SER A 193 -20.96 -1.35 -9.52
C SER A 193 -21.94 -0.82 -8.48
N PRO A 194 -21.86 0.46 -8.05
CA PRO A 194 -20.95 1.50 -8.54
C PRO A 194 -19.67 1.66 -7.69
N SER A 195 -19.21 0.64 -6.98
CA SER A 195 -18.06 0.72 -6.06
C SER A 195 -16.73 0.28 -6.69
N ARG A 196 -16.55 0.45 -8.01
CA ARG A 196 -15.32 0.03 -8.71
C ARG A 196 -14.27 1.13 -8.77
N THR A 197 -13.00 0.74 -8.67
CA THR A 197 -11.84 1.59 -9.02
C THR A 197 -11.08 1.01 -10.21
N PHE A 198 -10.32 1.83 -10.92
CA PHE A 198 -9.53 1.42 -12.09
C PHE A 198 -8.10 0.99 -11.72
N ASN A 199 -7.53 0.05 -12.48
CA ASN A 199 -6.14 -0.39 -12.26
C ASN A 199 -5.15 0.63 -12.78
N VAL A 200 -4.06 0.81 -12.05
CA VAL A 200 -3.06 1.80 -12.46
C VAL A 200 -2.03 1.20 -13.41
N TRP A 201 -1.52 -0.01 -13.17
CA TRP A 201 -0.25 -0.40 -13.81
C TRP A 201 -0.06 -1.84 -14.28
N GLN A 202 -1.11 -2.65 -14.31
CA GLN A 202 -1.07 -4.03 -14.83
C GLN A 202 -2.36 -4.34 -15.63
N SER A 203 -2.32 -5.36 -16.51
CA SER A 203 -3.48 -5.93 -17.24
C SER A 203 -4.33 -4.86 -17.93
N GLY A 204 -3.68 -4.01 -18.73
CA GLY A 204 -4.33 -2.88 -19.39
C GLY A 204 -4.54 -1.65 -18.52
N GLY A 205 -3.96 -1.62 -17.31
CA GLY A 205 -3.91 -0.42 -16.47
C GLY A 205 -3.27 0.75 -17.20
N ILE A 206 -3.72 1.96 -16.87
CA ILE A 206 -3.43 3.19 -17.63
C ILE A 206 -1.92 3.51 -17.75
N GLN A 207 -1.10 3.01 -16.83
CA GLN A 207 0.35 3.20 -16.78
C GLN A 207 1.17 1.95 -17.10
N ASN A 208 0.53 0.81 -17.40
CA ASN A 208 1.22 -0.45 -17.69
C ASN A 208 2.24 -0.30 -18.84
N ALA A 209 1.80 0.33 -19.95
CA ALA A 209 2.67 0.58 -21.10
C ALA A 209 3.86 1.48 -20.74
N SER A 210 3.63 2.53 -19.95
CA SER A 210 4.68 3.47 -19.53
C SER A 210 5.76 2.80 -18.68
N ILE A 211 5.38 1.93 -17.75
CA ILE A 211 6.33 1.17 -16.91
C ILE A 211 7.12 0.17 -17.73
N GLY A 212 6.48 -0.51 -18.68
CA GLY A 212 7.15 -1.45 -19.60
C GLY A 212 8.16 -0.79 -20.53
N ARG A 213 8.06 0.54 -20.76
CA ARG A 213 9.00 1.33 -21.55
C ARG A 213 10.13 1.97 -20.73
N SER A 214 10.04 1.91 -19.39
CA SER A 214 11.11 2.35 -18.49
C SER A 214 12.17 1.26 -18.33
N PRO A 215 13.47 1.59 -18.14
CA PRO A 215 14.06 2.93 -18.06
C PRO A 215 14.23 3.60 -19.42
N ASN A 216 14.42 4.93 -19.42
CA ASN A 216 14.73 5.70 -20.62
C ASN A 216 15.99 5.16 -21.29
N THR A 217 15.90 4.84 -22.59
CA THR A 217 17.00 4.24 -23.34
C THR A 217 18.19 5.18 -23.56
N PHE A 218 17.99 6.50 -23.49
CA PHE A 218 19.04 7.49 -23.71
C PHE A 218 19.99 7.61 -22.51
N ASN A 219 19.46 7.65 -21.28
CA ASN A 219 20.25 7.91 -20.07
C ASN A 219 20.16 6.80 -19.01
N GLY A 220 19.38 5.75 -19.26
CA GLY A 220 19.23 4.60 -18.36
C GLY A 220 18.44 4.90 -17.08
N LEU A 221 17.90 6.11 -16.90
CA LEU A 221 17.15 6.50 -15.70
C LEU A 221 15.71 5.95 -15.75
N PRO A 222 15.18 5.44 -14.63
CA PRO A 222 13.80 5.02 -14.58
C PRO A 222 12.86 6.23 -14.47
N ILE A 223 11.65 6.06 -14.98
CA ILE A 223 10.59 7.07 -14.87
C ILE A 223 9.82 6.80 -13.58
N LEU A 224 9.67 7.83 -12.73
CA LEU A 224 8.80 7.76 -11.54
C LEU A 224 7.40 8.24 -11.93
N LEU A 225 6.44 7.32 -11.96
CA LEU A 225 5.07 7.61 -12.39
C LEU A 225 4.17 7.86 -11.17
N SER A 226 3.33 8.89 -11.24
CA SER A 226 2.29 9.13 -10.24
C SER A 226 1.25 8.00 -10.24
N ILE A 227 0.37 7.93 -9.24
CA ILE A 227 -0.62 6.85 -9.13
C ILE A 227 -2.03 7.44 -9.16
N PRO A 228 -2.56 7.75 -10.35
CA PRO A 228 -3.86 8.40 -10.45
C PRO A 228 -4.98 7.41 -10.09
N VAL A 229 -5.85 7.83 -9.17
CA VAL A 229 -6.98 7.02 -8.71
C VAL A 229 -8.26 7.49 -9.38
N PHE A 230 -8.97 6.54 -10.00
CA PHE A 230 -10.25 6.76 -10.64
C PHE A 230 -11.30 5.85 -10.02
N VAL A 231 -12.44 6.41 -9.65
CA VAL A 231 -13.56 5.66 -9.07
C VAL A 231 -14.81 5.78 -9.93
N GLU A 232 -15.62 4.74 -9.93
CA GLU A 232 -16.86 4.67 -10.69
C GLU A 232 -17.92 5.66 -10.14
N ARG A 233 -18.70 6.24 -11.05
CA ARG A 233 -19.88 7.07 -10.75
C ARG A 233 -21.13 6.20 -10.68
N VAL A 234 -22.17 6.73 -10.03
CA VAL A 234 -23.44 5.99 -9.86
C VAL A 234 -24.05 5.57 -11.20
N VAL A 235 -23.86 6.38 -12.25
CA VAL A 235 -24.12 6.00 -13.63
C VAL A 235 -22.96 5.11 -14.08
N GLY A 236 -23.15 3.80 -13.91
CA GLY A 236 -22.11 2.80 -14.09
C GLY A 236 -21.38 2.89 -15.44
N GLY A 237 -20.10 2.54 -15.43
CA GLY A 237 -19.22 2.66 -16.60
C GLY A 237 -18.60 4.05 -16.81
N ILE A 238 -18.97 5.05 -16.01
CA ILE A 238 -18.29 6.36 -15.98
C ILE A 238 -17.37 6.39 -14.76
N TYR A 239 -16.15 6.89 -14.95
CA TYR A 239 -15.14 7.00 -13.89
C TYR A 239 -14.72 8.46 -13.71
N SER A 240 -14.47 8.86 -12.47
CA SER A 240 -13.93 10.18 -12.12
C SER A 240 -12.59 10.06 -11.42
N TYR A 241 -11.65 10.92 -11.80
CA TYR A 241 -10.39 11.09 -11.08
C TYR A 241 -10.65 11.70 -9.70
N VAL A 242 -10.13 11.08 -8.65
CA VAL A 242 -10.33 11.53 -7.25
C VAL A 242 -9.05 11.96 -6.55
N GLY A 243 -7.89 11.71 -7.14
CA GLY A 243 -6.60 12.13 -6.60
C GLY A 243 -5.50 11.09 -6.74
N GLU A 244 -4.44 11.29 -5.96
CA GLU A 244 -3.25 10.44 -5.94
C GLU A 244 -2.77 10.23 -4.49
N PRO A 245 -2.16 9.08 -4.16
CA PRO A 245 -1.45 8.92 -2.89
C PRO A 245 -0.21 9.82 -2.86
N SER A 246 0.02 10.47 -1.72
CA SER A 246 1.17 11.35 -1.50
C SER A 246 2.48 10.58 -1.51
N ASP A 247 3.51 11.09 -2.19
CA ASP A 247 4.91 10.67 -1.97
C ASP A 247 5.23 9.17 -2.18
N VAL A 248 4.40 8.50 -2.98
CA VAL A 248 4.69 7.20 -3.60
C VAL A 248 4.54 7.29 -5.12
N ARG A 249 5.42 6.58 -5.82
CA ARG A 249 5.44 6.48 -7.28
C ARG A 249 5.66 5.04 -7.72
N LEU A 250 5.19 4.72 -8.91
CA LEU A 250 5.53 3.47 -9.58
C LEU A 250 6.84 3.63 -10.33
N VAL A 251 7.65 2.58 -10.33
CA VAL A 251 8.97 2.59 -10.97
C VAL A 251 9.32 1.21 -11.53
N ASN A 252 10.17 1.20 -12.55
CA ASN A 252 10.78 0.00 -13.10
C ASN A 252 12.23 -0.11 -12.61
N LEU A 253 12.57 -1.19 -11.90
CA LEU A 253 13.91 -1.40 -11.30
C LEU A 253 14.95 -2.06 -12.22
N LYS A 254 14.73 -2.12 -13.55
CA LYS A 254 15.65 -2.84 -14.44
C LYS A 254 17.13 -2.48 -14.20
N ASN A 255 17.43 -1.19 -14.11
CA ASN A 255 18.78 -0.65 -13.91
C ASN A 255 19.14 -0.27 -12.46
N ASN A 256 18.26 -0.58 -11.49
CA ASN A 256 18.45 -0.21 -10.08
C ASN A 256 18.33 -1.42 -9.16
N ASN A 257 19.07 -1.43 -8.06
CA ASN A 257 18.95 -2.46 -7.03
C ASN A 257 17.87 -2.09 -6.00
N PRO A 258 17.30 -3.08 -5.29
CA PRO A 258 16.46 -2.80 -4.14
C PRO A 258 17.18 -1.89 -3.14
N LYS A 259 16.46 -0.91 -2.59
CA LYS A 259 16.93 0.10 -1.62
C LYS A 259 17.84 1.19 -2.18
N ASP A 260 18.12 1.19 -3.49
CA ASP A 260 18.75 2.32 -4.19
C ASP A 260 17.93 3.60 -3.99
N GLU A 261 18.61 4.74 -4.15
CA GLU A 261 18.02 6.06 -4.03
C GLU A 261 18.17 6.84 -5.35
N ILE A 262 17.10 7.52 -5.76
CA ILE A 262 17.09 8.42 -6.92
C ILE A 262 16.82 9.83 -6.41
N THR A 263 17.64 10.77 -6.86
CA THR A 263 17.47 12.19 -6.53
C THR A 263 16.86 12.93 -7.72
N ILE A 264 15.75 13.63 -7.50
CA ILE A 264 15.10 14.50 -8.50
C ILE A 264 14.91 15.88 -7.85
N GLY A 265 15.72 16.86 -8.27
CA GLY A 265 15.75 18.16 -7.61
C GLY A 265 16.15 18.01 -6.13
N SER A 266 15.30 18.50 -5.22
CA SER A 266 15.49 18.33 -3.78
C SER A 266 15.05 16.97 -3.26
N ASP A 267 14.33 16.17 -4.05
CA ASP A 267 13.62 15.00 -3.55
C ASP A 267 14.44 13.73 -3.70
N VAL A 268 14.50 12.94 -2.64
CA VAL A 268 15.17 11.64 -2.60
C VAL A 268 14.12 10.55 -2.53
N TRP A 269 14.13 9.65 -3.50
CA TRP A 269 13.20 8.54 -3.65
C TRP A 269 13.90 7.22 -3.41
N LYS A 270 13.43 6.44 -2.44
CA LYS A 270 13.99 5.13 -2.12
C LYS A 270 13.17 4.03 -2.78
N LEU A 271 13.85 3.09 -3.42
CA LEU A 271 13.24 2.13 -4.33
C LEU A 271 13.07 0.76 -3.69
N PHE A 272 11.91 0.12 -3.89
CA PHE A 272 11.63 -1.22 -3.38
C PHE A 272 10.86 -2.05 -4.41
N PRO A 273 11.29 -3.29 -4.71
CA PRO A 273 10.51 -4.17 -5.57
C PRO A 273 9.14 -4.45 -4.92
N ALA A 274 8.12 -4.68 -5.74
CA ALA A 274 6.78 -5.00 -5.23
C ALA A 274 6.77 -6.30 -4.42
N VAL A 275 7.64 -7.26 -4.77
CA VAL A 275 7.91 -8.49 -3.99
C VAL A 275 9.42 -8.70 -3.88
N ALA A 276 10.10 -9.01 -4.98
CA ALA A 276 11.54 -9.21 -5.03
C ALA A 276 12.06 -8.96 -6.44
N LYS A 277 13.27 -8.39 -6.59
CA LYS A 277 13.87 -8.21 -7.92
C LYS A 277 14.46 -9.54 -8.37
N ASN A 278 13.92 -10.13 -9.44
CA ASN A 278 14.47 -11.35 -10.03
C ASN A 278 14.38 -11.29 -11.56
N PRO A 279 15.49 -11.45 -12.30
CA PRO A 279 15.50 -11.42 -13.76
C PRO A 279 14.87 -12.67 -14.41
N ASN A 280 14.67 -13.76 -13.66
CA ASN A 280 14.05 -14.97 -14.19
C ASN A 280 12.53 -14.80 -14.22
N VAL A 281 12.03 -14.39 -15.39
CA VAL A 281 10.62 -14.11 -15.70
C VAL A 281 9.76 -15.37 -15.91
N ASN A 282 10.14 -16.54 -15.39
CA ASN A 282 9.21 -17.68 -15.38
C ASN A 282 8.31 -17.55 -14.15
N ILE A 283 7.34 -16.64 -14.27
CA ILE A 283 6.52 -16.05 -13.19
C ILE A 283 5.26 -16.86 -12.88
N LEU A 284 4.94 -17.84 -13.71
CA LEU A 284 3.71 -18.64 -13.59
C LEU A 284 3.99 -19.86 -12.72
N ASN A 285 3.15 -20.09 -11.71
CA ASN A 285 3.27 -21.23 -10.78
C ASN A 285 4.65 -21.35 -10.10
N SER A 286 5.34 -20.22 -9.91
CA SER A 286 6.66 -20.18 -9.29
C SER A 286 6.58 -20.14 -7.76
N PRO A 287 7.32 -21.00 -7.04
CA PRO A 287 7.51 -20.87 -5.60
C PRO A 287 8.53 -19.78 -5.23
N ASN A 288 9.23 -19.23 -6.22
CA ASN A 288 10.26 -18.22 -5.99
C ASN A 288 9.65 -16.81 -6.01
N PRO A 289 9.84 -16.01 -4.95
CA PRO A 289 9.37 -14.64 -4.92
C PRO A 289 10.00 -13.81 -6.03
N SER A 290 9.16 -13.11 -6.78
CA SER A 290 9.60 -12.23 -7.86
C SER A 290 8.51 -11.22 -8.14
N SER A 291 8.88 -9.97 -8.35
CA SER A 291 8.04 -8.97 -9.01
C SER A 291 8.65 -8.53 -10.35
N GLY A 292 9.59 -9.31 -10.90
CA GLY A 292 10.42 -8.88 -12.03
C GLY A 292 11.09 -7.54 -11.72
N ASN A 293 10.72 -6.51 -12.49
CA ASN A 293 11.18 -5.13 -12.27
C ASN A 293 10.09 -4.18 -11.74
N TYR A 294 8.89 -4.69 -11.44
CA TYR A 294 7.79 -3.92 -10.89
C TYR A 294 8.08 -3.50 -9.44
N ALA A 295 7.90 -2.21 -9.13
CA ALA A 295 8.35 -1.63 -7.88
C ALA A 295 7.65 -0.32 -7.50
N TYR A 296 7.88 0.08 -6.25
CA TYR A 296 7.48 1.36 -5.69
C TYR A 296 8.71 2.20 -5.35
N ALA A 297 8.57 3.51 -5.56
CA ALA A 297 9.50 4.51 -5.06
C ALA A 297 8.79 5.33 -3.99
N TYR A 298 9.35 5.38 -2.78
CA TYR A 298 8.83 6.17 -1.66
C TYR A 298 9.74 7.37 -1.42
N ARG A 299 9.17 8.56 -1.25
CA ARG A 299 9.96 9.77 -0.97
C ARG A 299 10.49 9.72 0.46
N LYS A 300 11.81 9.77 0.61
CA LYS A 300 12.53 9.64 1.88
C LYS A 300 12.54 10.95 2.67
N ASN A 301 12.73 12.07 1.99
CA ASN A 301 12.86 13.40 2.58
C ASN A 301 11.62 14.28 2.40
N ALA A 302 10.44 13.65 2.34
CA ALA A 302 9.14 14.34 2.34
C ALA A 302 8.89 15.20 3.59
#